data_AF-A0A9X3C325-F1
#
_entry.id   AF-A0A9X3C325-F1
#
_cell.length_a   1.000
_cell.length_b   1.000
_cell.length_c   1.000
_cell.angle_alpha   90.00
_cell.angle_beta   90.00
_cell.angle_gamma   90.00
#
_symmetry.space_group_name_H-M   'P 1'
#
loop_
_entity.id
_entity.type
_entity.pdbx_description
1 polymer ?
#
loop_
_entity_poly.entity_id
_entity_poly.type
_entity_poly.pdbx_seq_one_letter_code
_entity_poly.pdbx_strand_id
1 'polypeptide(L)'
;MKTSNVQKIAGVMIGTAALFGVSSVAPAAAINNIKGFGVQETLKDFYNLGDFSSEIGYTVKNLKPSRDAVPYPLAGRLYEANVTTTAVVGSVTPQPNNFLARSANGTDYRMLPVSTLSGAPLGPGGTSSGKLYFDVVGENPDSVIYNSNFEDLLGWVGLQPVEPAEVVPGTDASGGTSSGGTSSTEGGGSTGVQGSTGPNQATPPSISDGAQNGPYGPAGSTPPVGNN
;
A
#
# COMPACT_ATOMS: atom_id res chain seq x y z
N MET A 1 23.14 -9.66 50.19
CA MET A 1 24.06 -9.66 49.04
C MET A 1 23.96 -11.01 48.34
N LYS A 2 24.02 -11.06 47.01
CA LYS A 2 24.12 -12.30 46.22
C LYS A 2 25.29 -12.16 45.24
N THR A 3 26.12 -13.19 45.13
CA THR A 3 27.31 -13.20 44.26
C THR A 3 27.08 -14.18 43.11
N SER A 4 27.36 -13.77 41.87
CA SER A 4 27.28 -14.66 40.71
C SER A 4 28.31 -14.28 39.63
N ASN A 5 29.51 -14.81 39.83
CA ASN A 5 30.47 -15.30 38.84
C ASN A 5 30.71 -14.52 37.53
N VAL A 6 31.94 -14.01 37.40
CA VAL A 6 32.52 -13.54 36.12
C VAL A 6 32.86 -14.74 35.24
N GLN A 7 32.45 -14.72 33.97
CA GLN A 7 33.10 -15.51 32.91
C GLN A 7 33.96 -14.60 32.04
N LYS A 8 35.25 -14.92 31.94
CA LYS A 8 36.16 -14.33 30.95
C LYS A 8 36.13 -15.21 29.70
N ILE A 9 35.94 -14.63 28.53
CA ILE A 9 36.24 -15.27 27.25
C ILE A 9 37.48 -14.57 26.68
N ALA A 10 38.51 -15.35 26.37
CA ALA A 10 39.74 -14.86 25.75
C ALA A 10 39.56 -14.74 24.22
N GLY A 11 40.29 -13.82 23.60
CA GLY A 11 40.11 -13.47 22.19
C GLY A 11 40.78 -14.43 21.19
N VAL A 12 40.46 -14.21 19.92
CA VAL A 12 41.19 -14.72 18.75
C VAL A 12 41.63 -13.51 17.92
N MET A 13 42.82 -13.61 17.32
CA MET A 13 43.41 -12.62 16.42
C MET A 13 43.83 -13.32 15.11
N ILE A 14 44.26 -12.54 14.11
CA ILE A 14 44.55 -12.92 12.71
C ILE A 14 43.26 -13.02 11.87
N GLY A 15 43.12 -12.35 10.71
CA GLY A 15 43.92 -11.26 10.15
C GLY A 15 44.14 -11.36 8.64
N THR A 16 43.36 -10.64 7.83
CA THR A 16 43.64 -10.36 6.40
C THR A 16 42.92 -9.07 6.00
N ALA A 17 43.50 -8.28 5.09
CA ALA A 17 42.88 -7.04 4.60
C ALA A 17 42.17 -7.28 3.26
N ALA A 18 40.92 -6.80 3.15
CA ALA A 18 40.20 -6.70 1.89
C ALA A 18 39.34 -5.42 1.92
N LEU A 19 39.65 -4.44 1.05
CA LEU A 19 38.89 -3.21 0.91
C LEU A 19 37.65 -3.44 0.03
N PHE A 20 36.65 -4.10 0.59
CA PHE A 20 35.29 -4.02 0.07
C PHE A 20 34.52 -2.98 0.89
N GLY A 21 33.93 -2.00 0.21
CA GLY A 21 33.15 -0.96 0.85
C GLY A 21 31.92 -1.58 1.51
N VAL A 22 31.93 -1.65 2.84
CA VAL A 22 30.74 -2.03 3.62
C VAL A 22 29.73 -0.91 3.52
N SER A 23 28.87 -0.98 2.49
CA SER A 23 27.56 -0.34 2.53
C SER A 23 26.91 -0.76 3.83
N SER A 24 26.76 0.19 4.75
CA SER A 24 26.10 -0.06 6.03
C SER A 24 24.61 -0.27 5.76
N VAL A 25 24.24 -1.50 5.41
CA VAL A 25 22.86 -1.96 5.45
C VAL A 25 22.40 -1.71 6.87
N ALA A 26 21.59 -0.66 7.05
CA ALA A 26 21.00 -0.37 8.34
C ALA A 26 20.26 -1.64 8.79
N PRO A 27 20.39 -2.07 10.06
CA PRO A 27 19.67 -3.23 10.54
C PRO A 27 18.17 -2.95 10.30
N ALA A 28 17.53 -3.82 9.50
CA ALA A 28 16.09 -3.73 9.29
C ALA A 28 15.42 -3.90 10.66
N ALA A 29 14.99 -2.77 11.24
CA ALA A 29 14.39 -2.75 12.56
C ALA A 29 13.10 -3.57 12.50
N ALA A 30 13.12 -4.75 13.11
CA ALA A 30 12.03 -5.70 13.04
C ALA A 30 10.85 -5.19 13.88
N ILE A 31 10.02 -4.33 13.29
CA ILE A 31 8.80 -3.82 13.92
C ILE A 31 7.92 -4.96 14.39
N ASN A 32 7.81 -5.11 15.70
CA ASN A 32 6.87 -6.05 16.33
C ASN A 32 5.40 -5.71 16.01
N ASN A 33 5.12 -4.45 15.62
CA ASN A 33 3.79 -3.91 15.40
C ASN A 33 3.43 -3.80 13.91
N ILE A 34 3.74 -4.84 13.12
CA ILE A 34 3.19 -5.00 11.77
C ILE A 34 1.72 -5.44 11.86
N LYS A 35 0.87 -4.90 10.99
CA LYS A 35 -0.51 -5.34 10.73
C LYS A 35 -0.81 -5.42 9.23
N GLY A 36 -1.93 -6.05 8.89
CA GLY A 36 -2.49 -5.95 7.54
C GLY A 36 -3.14 -4.59 7.30
N PHE A 37 -3.17 -4.11 6.06
CA PHE A 37 -3.97 -2.93 5.70
C PHE A 37 -5.44 -3.08 6.15
N GLY A 38 -6.02 -1.99 6.66
CA GLY A 38 -7.38 -1.94 7.21
C GLY A 38 -7.49 -2.29 8.70
N VAL A 39 -6.45 -2.84 9.33
CA VAL A 39 -6.41 -3.13 10.76
C VAL A 39 -5.90 -1.91 11.55
N GLN A 40 -6.48 -1.64 12.72
CA GLN A 40 -6.00 -0.58 13.61
C GLN A 40 -4.78 -1.06 14.42
N GLU A 41 -3.83 -0.16 14.62
CA GLU A 41 -2.67 -0.33 15.52
C GLU A 41 -2.49 0.95 16.34
N THR A 42 -1.99 0.84 17.58
CA THR A 42 -1.90 1.97 18.52
C THR A 42 -0.48 2.33 18.95
N LEU A 43 -0.24 3.63 19.14
CA LEU A 43 0.93 4.15 19.86
C LEU A 43 0.51 4.78 21.18
N LYS A 44 1.32 4.59 22.21
CA LYS A 44 1.12 5.11 23.56
C LYS A 44 2.20 6.10 23.92
N ASP A 45 1.81 7.26 24.43
CA ASP A 45 2.72 8.26 24.97
C ASP A 45 2.93 8.01 26.48
N PHE A 46 4.08 7.44 26.85
CA PHE A 46 4.38 7.05 28.23
C PHE A 46 5.03 8.20 29.01
N TYR A 47 4.37 8.64 30.08
CA TYR A 47 4.93 9.65 31.00
C TYR A 47 5.61 9.01 32.23
N ASN A 48 5.36 7.73 32.49
CA ASN A 48 6.07 6.92 33.49
C ASN A 48 6.20 5.45 33.02
N LEU A 49 6.99 4.66 33.74
CA LEU A 49 7.16 3.22 33.48
C LEU A 49 5.92 2.43 33.93
N GLY A 50 4.90 2.40 33.06
CA GLY A 50 3.65 1.66 33.23
C GLY A 50 2.42 2.46 32.83
N ASP A 51 2.46 3.78 33.02
CA ASP A 51 1.35 4.69 32.79
C ASP A 51 1.57 5.55 31.53
N PHE A 52 0.55 5.63 30.68
CA PHE A 52 0.53 6.44 29.46
C PHE A 52 -0.49 7.57 29.54
N SER A 53 -0.14 8.72 28.96
CA SER A 53 -0.93 9.96 28.97
C SER A 53 -2.06 9.90 27.94
N SER A 54 -1.79 9.25 26.82
CA SER A 54 -2.65 9.19 25.64
C SER A 54 -2.30 8.00 24.75
N GLU A 55 -3.27 7.56 23.95
CA GLU A 55 -3.14 6.46 23.01
C GLU A 55 -3.77 6.86 21.67
N ILE A 56 -2.96 6.84 20.61
CA ILE A 56 -3.33 7.23 19.26
C ILE A 56 -3.43 5.98 18.38
N GLY A 57 -4.64 5.68 17.92
CA GLY A 57 -4.91 4.57 17.01
C GLY A 57 -4.82 5.04 15.56
N TYR A 58 -4.05 4.33 14.74
CA TYR A 58 -3.92 4.56 13.31
C TYR A 58 -4.46 3.36 12.52
N THR A 59 -5.09 3.62 11.38
CA THR A 59 -5.60 2.59 10.47
C THR A 59 -5.28 3.01 9.04
N VAL A 60 -4.29 2.34 8.44
CA VAL A 60 -3.87 2.60 7.06
C VAL A 60 -4.50 1.58 6.12
N LYS A 61 -4.98 2.02 4.96
CA LYS A 61 -5.55 1.19 3.89
C LYS A 61 -5.30 1.81 2.52
N ASN A 62 -5.52 1.04 1.46
CA ASN A 62 -5.47 1.51 0.08
C ASN A 62 -4.14 2.21 -0.28
N LEU A 63 -2.98 1.63 0.09
CA LEU A 63 -1.72 2.02 -0.54
C LEU A 63 -1.79 1.61 -2.02
N LYS A 64 -1.68 2.57 -2.94
CA LYS A 64 -1.76 2.37 -4.39
C LYS A 64 -1.27 3.60 -5.19
N PRO A 65 -1.09 3.51 -6.52
CA PRO A 65 -0.99 4.69 -7.38
C PRO A 65 -2.18 5.64 -7.18
N SER A 66 -1.91 6.95 -7.18
CA SER A 66 -2.93 7.99 -7.12
C SER A 66 -3.26 8.57 -8.50
N ARG A 67 -4.46 9.13 -8.63
CA ARG A 67 -4.88 9.98 -9.77
C ARG A 67 -5.23 11.40 -9.33
N ASP A 68 -4.95 11.76 -8.07
CA ASP A 68 -5.23 13.07 -7.50
C ASP A 68 -4.18 14.10 -7.95
N ALA A 69 -4.61 15.34 -8.23
CA ALA A 69 -3.69 16.43 -8.54
C ALA A 69 -3.15 17.06 -7.25
N VAL A 70 -1.84 16.96 -7.03
CA VAL A 70 -1.15 17.56 -5.87
C VAL A 70 -0.27 18.75 -6.28
N PRO A 71 -0.17 19.82 -5.47
CA PRO A 71 0.69 20.98 -5.75
C PRO A 71 2.15 20.71 -5.35
N TYR A 72 2.75 19.64 -5.88
CA TYR A 72 4.11 19.22 -5.56
C TYR A 72 4.82 18.69 -6.83
N PRO A 73 6.10 19.07 -7.09
CA PRO A 73 6.86 18.55 -8.22
C PRO A 73 7.28 17.10 -7.95
N LEU A 74 6.84 16.17 -8.80
CA LEU A 74 7.15 14.74 -8.70
C LEU A 74 8.33 14.39 -9.60
N ALA A 75 9.24 13.55 -9.10
CA ALA A 75 10.29 12.91 -9.88
C ALA A 75 9.89 11.50 -10.36
N GLY A 76 8.89 10.88 -9.73
CA GLY A 76 8.39 9.53 -10.04
C GLY A 76 6.87 9.48 -10.16
N ARG A 77 6.26 8.41 -9.64
CA ARG A 77 4.82 8.18 -9.64
C ARG A 77 4.20 8.57 -8.30
N LEU A 78 3.13 9.36 -8.32
CA LEU A 78 2.34 9.63 -7.12
C LEU A 78 1.67 8.35 -6.61
N TYR A 79 1.96 8.00 -5.36
CA TYR A 79 1.20 7.02 -4.59
C TYR A 79 0.37 7.73 -3.51
N GLU A 80 -0.76 7.12 -3.15
CA GLU A 80 -1.59 7.52 -2.02
C GLU A 80 -1.75 6.37 -1.03
N ALA A 81 -2.03 6.70 0.23
CA ALA A 81 -2.62 5.76 1.19
C ALA A 81 -3.70 6.48 2.01
N ASN A 82 -4.86 5.85 2.21
CA ASN A 82 -5.88 6.36 3.12
C ASN A 82 -5.50 6.04 4.56
N VAL A 83 -5.50 7.06 5.42
CA VAL A 83 -5.26 6.89 6.87
C VAL A 83 -6.45 7.43 7.64
N THR A 84 -6.80 6.71 8.71
CA THR A 84 -7.73 7.18 9.74
C THR A 84 -7.03 7.12 11.10
N THR A 85 -7.21 8.15 11.89
CA THR A 85 -6.58 8.36 13.20
C THR A 85 -7.67 8.53 14.25
N THR A 86 -7.47 7.93 15.43
CA THR A 86 -8.42 7.92 16.55
C THR A 86 -7.71 8.29 17.85
N ALA A 87 -8.32 9.17 18.65
CA ALA A 87 -7.94 9.41 20.04
C ALA A 87 -8.51 8.29 20.93
N VAL A 88 -7.77 7.19 21.09
CA VAL A 88 -8.22 6.00 21.83
C VAL A 88 -8.21 6.28 23.34
N VAL A 89 -7.19 6.97 23.84
CA VAL A 89 -7.09 7.48 25.21
C VAL A 89 -6.53 8.90 25.18
N GLY A 90 -7.06 9.78 26.04
CA GLY A 90 -6.60 11.17 26.18
C GLY A 90 -6.85 12.03 24.93
N SER A 91 -6.20 13.19 24.89
CA SER A 91 -6.11 14.01 23.67
C SER A 91 -4.82 13.66 22.94
N VAL A 92 -4.86 13.59 21.61
CA VAL A 92 -3.70 13.20 20.76
C VAL A 92 -3.52 14.15 19.59
N THR A 93 -2.29 14.28 19.09
CA THR A 93 -1.98 15.10 17.90
C THR A 93 -1.40 14.22 16.80
N PRO A 94 -2.13 13.95 15.70
CA PRO A 94 -1.64 13.12 14.60
C PRO A 94 -0.35 13.68 13.99
N GLN A 95 0.56 12.80 13.57
CA GLN A 95 1.84 13.20 12.95
C GLN A 95 1.96 12.65 11.51
N PRO A 96 1.33 13.29 10.50
CA PRO A 96 1.40 12.83 9.11
C PRO A 96 2.82 12.71 8.56
N ASN A 97 3.74 13.58 8.99
CA ASN A 97 5.13 13.64 8.52
C ASN A 97 5.98 12.42 8.94
N ASN A 98 5.56 11.66 9.95
CA ASN A 98 6.26 10.47 10.43
C ASN A 98 6.00 9.24 9.55
N PHE A 99 5.10 9.33 8.56
CA PHE A 99 4.84 8.21 7.67
C PHE A 99 5.82 8.15 6.49
N LEU A 100 6.11 6.92 6.07
CA LEU A 100 6.76 6.60 4.80
C LEU A 100 6.07 5.40 4.15
N ALA A 101 6.20 5.26 2.83
CA ALA A 101 5.88 4.04 2.12
C ALA A 101 7.19 3.28 1.83
N ARG A 102 7.17 1.95 1.92
CA ARG A 102 8.34 1.08 1.73
C ARG A 102 8.03 -0.02 0.73
N SER A 103 9.00 -0.37 -0.11
CA SER A 103 8.95 -1.49 -1.05
C SER A 103 9.55 -2.77 -0.45
N ALA A 104 9.26 -3.92 -1.07
CA ALA A 104 9.73 -5.23 -0.61
C ALA A 104 11.27 -5.31 -0.54
N ASN A 105 11.98 -4.56 -1.40
CA ASN A 105 13.44 -4.43 -1.36
C ASN A 105 14.00 -3.51 -0.25
N GLY A 106 13.15 -2.81 0.51
CA GLY A 106 13.54 -1.90 1.59
C GLY A 106 13.76 -0.42 1.19
N THR A 107 13.36 0.02 0.00
CA THR A 107 13.45 1.43 -0.40
C THR A 107 12.37 2.27 0.27
N ASP A 108 12.76 3.38 0.90
CA ASP A 108 11.86 4.30 1.61
C ASP A 108 11.45 5.52 0.76
N TYR A 109 10.14 5.73 0.65
CA TYR A 109 9.52 6.92 0.07
C TYR A 109 8.86 7.73 1.18
N ARG A 110 9.48 8.85 1.59
CA ARG A 110 8.92 9.72 2.64
C ARG A 110 7.60 10.37 2.20
N MET A 111 6.71 10.58 3.16
CA MET A 111 5.46 11.32 2.96
C MET A 111 5.74 12.73 2.41
N LEU A 112 4.93 13.15 1.43
CA LEU A 112 4.99 14.47 0.81
C LEU A 112 4.20 15.51 1.64
N PRO A 113 4.64 16.78 1.70
CA PRO A 113 4.00 17.86 2.48
C PRO A 113 2.70 18.39 1.87
N VAL A 114 1.90 17.50 1.25
CA VAL A 114 0.59 17.74 0.62
C VAL A 114 -0.49 16.77 1.12
N SER A 115 -0.21 16.06 2.24
CA SER A 115 -1.18 15.20 2.95
C SER A 115 -2.49 15.94 3.27
N THR A 116 -3.61 15.25 3.08
CA THR A 116 -4.94 15.71 3.55
C THR A 116 -5.32 15.13 4.91
N LEU A 117 -4.52 14.23 5.50
CA LEU A 117 -4.66 13.87 6.90
C LEU A 117 -4.27 15.07 7.78
N SER A 118 -5.22 15.57 8.57
CA SER A 118 -5.00 16.70 9.48
C SER A 118 -4.11 16.32 10.67
N GLY A 119 -3.11 17.16 10.95
CA GLY A 119 -2.29 17.12 12.16
C GLY A 119 -2.87 17.94 13.34
N ALA A 120 -4.12 18.40 13.25
CA ALA A 120 -4.78 19.12 14.34
C ALA A 120 -5.05 18.19 15.55
N PRO A 121 -4.99 18.68 16.80
CA PRO A 121 -5.30 17.88 17.98
C PRO A 121 -6.72 17.31 17.98
N LEU A 122 -6.85 16.06 18.41
CA LEU A 122 -8.11 15.35 18.62
C LEU A 122 -8.33 15.18 20.13
N GLY A 123 -9.52 15.52 20.61
CA GLY A 123 -9.96 15.16 21.96
C GLY A 123 -10.37 13.68 22.07
N PRO A 124 -10.58 13.14 23.29
CA PRO A 124 -10.88 11.72 23.51
C PRO A 124 -12.05 11.21 22.66
N GLY A 125 -11.88 10.05 22.02
CA GLY A 125 -12.85 9.46 21.08
C GLY A 125 -12.94 10.17 19.72
N GLY A 126 -12.25 11.30 19.53
CA GLY A 126 -12.21 12.04 18.28
C GLY A 126 -11.49 11.27 17.16
N THR A 127 -11.93 11.48 15.92
CA THR A 127 -11.38 10.83 14.73
C THR A 127 -11.04 11.84 13.63
N SER A 128 -10.07 11.48 12.78
CA SER A 128 -9.66 12.24 11.59
C SER A 128 -9.29 11.26 10.49
N SER A 129 -9.62 11.57 9.24
CA SER A 129 -9.29 10.75 8.07
C SER A 129 -8.73 11.61 6.94
N GLY A 130 -7.82 11.06 6.15
CA GLY A 130 -7.28 11.73 4.97
C GLY A 130 -6.45 10.80 4.08
N LYS A 131 -5.73 11.39 3.13
CA LYS A 131 -4.71 10.73 2.31
C LYS A 131 -3.31 11.20 2.72
N LEU A 132 -2.39 10.25 2.85
CA LEU A 132 -0.95 10.49 2.69
C LEU A 132 -0.60 10.36 1.21
N TYR A 133 0.47 11.03 0.79
CA TYR A 133 1.02 10.92 -0.56
C TYR A 133 2.52 10.65 -0.52
N PHE A 134 3.03 9.94 -1.54
CA PHE A 134 4.43 9.55 -1.67
C PHE A 134 4.87 9.72 -3.13
N ASP A 135 6.10 10.15 -3.37
CA ASP A 135 6.70 10.19 -4.71
C ASP A 135 7.58 8.94 -4.91
N VAL A 136 7.07 7.98 -5.69
CA VAL A 136 7.70 6.67 -5.88
C VAL A 136 8.58 6.71 -7.13
N VAL A 137 9.88 6.84 -6.89
CA VAL A 137 10.94 6.94 -7.91
C VAL A 137 11.62 5.60 -8.24
N GLY A 138 11.08 4.47 -7.76
CA GLY A 138 11.68 3.15 -7.92
C GLY A 138 10.67 2.00 -7.86
N GLU A 139 10.96 0.98 -7.06
CA GLU A 139 10.07 -0.17 -6.87
C GLU A 139 8.76 0.23 -6.18
N ASN A 140 7.64 -0.39 -6.58
CA ASN A 140 6.34 -0.11 -5.97
C ASN A 140 6.37 -0.43 -4.46
N PRO A 141 5.87 0.46 -3.58
CA PRO A 141 5.77 0.15 -2.16
C PRO A 141 4.68 -0.91 -1.90
N ASP A 142 4.91 -1.78 -0.93
CA ASP A 142 3.97 -2.80 -0.43
C ASP A 142 3.45 -2.49 0.99
N SER A 143 4.09 -1.53 1.66
CA SER A 143 3.88 -1.22 3.06
C SER A 143 3.92 0.28 3.33
N VAL A 144 3.22 0.68 4.40
CA VAL A 144 3.27 2.03 4.98
C VAL A 144 3.75 1.89 6.41
N ILE A 145 4.77 2.66 6.78
CA ILE A 145 5.44 2.58 8.08
C ILE A 145 5.27 3.92 8.81
N TYR A 146 5.01 3.88 10.11
CA TYR A 146 5.15 5.05 10.98
C TYR A 146 6.56 5.01 11.61
N ASN A 147 7.42 5.91 11.14
CA ASN A 147 8.82 6.05 11.53
C ASN A 147 9.02 7.37 12.28
N SER A 148 9.43 7.30 13.54
CA SER A 148 9.64 8.47 14.41
C SER A 148 11.02 8.39 15.05
N ASN A 149 11.76 9.51 15.06
CA ASN A 149 13.14 9.56 15.58
C ASN A 149 14.08 8.50 14.96
N PHE A 150 13.88 8.20 13.67
CA PHE A 150 14.53 7.13 12.89
C PHE A 150 14.14 5.68 13.27
N GLU A 151 13.33 5.48 14.31
CA GLU A 151 12.80 4.16 14.68
C GLU A 151 11.47 3.89 13.95
N ASP A 152 11.37 2.73 13.29
CA ASP A 152 10.08 2.21 12.81
C ASP A 152 9.29 1.71 14.03
N LEU A 153 8.07 2.23 14.23
CA LEU A 153 7.26 1.91 15.42
C LEU A 153 6.02 1.08 15.09
N LEU A 154 5.29 1.45 14.02
CA LEU A 154 4.13 0.73 13.49
C LEU A 154 4.31 0.48 11.99
N GLY A 155 3.71 -0.60 11.46
CA GLY A 155 3.66 -0.81 10.01
C GLY A 155 2.39 -1.51 9.54
N TRP A 156 1.94 -1.17 8.34
CA TRP A 156 0.84 -1.83 7.64
C TRP A 156 1.36 -2.35 6.30
N VAL A 157 1.15 -3.63 6.04
CA VAL A 157 1.60 -4.31 4.81
C VAL A 157 0.44 -5.04 4.16
N GLY A 158 0.51 -5.23 2.84
CA GLY A 158 -0.42 -6.07 2.11
C GLY A 158 -0.18 -6.02 0.61
N LEU A 159 -0.72 -7.01 -0.10
CA LEU A 159 -0.64 -7.03 -1.56
C LEU A 159 -1.26 -5.76 -2.14
N GLN A 160 -0.46 -5.04 -2.93
CA GLN A 160 -0.94 -3.90 -3.70
C GLN A 160 -2.12 -4.33 -4.59
N PRO A 161 -3.22 -3.55 -4.63
CA PRO A 161 -4.15 -3.60 -5.75
C PRO A 161 -3.39 -3.11 -6.99
N VAL A 162 -2.75 -4.05 -7.70
CA VAL A 162 -2.26 -3.83 -9.04
C VAL A 162 -3.48 -3.57 -9.92
N GLU A 163 -3.76 -2.29 -10.19
CA GLU A 163 -4.68 -1.95 -11.27
C GLU A 163 -4.17 -2.64 -12.54
N PRO A 164 -5.02 -3.38 -13.29
CA PRO A 164 -4.60 -4.01 -14.52
C PRO A 164 -3.94 -2.95 -15.41
N ALA A 165 -2.72 -3.23 -15.89
CA ALA A 165 -2.00 -2.29 -16.73
C ALA A 165 -2.93 -1.85 -17.88
N GLU A 166 -3.12 -0.53 -18.05
CA GLU A 166 -4.01 0.01 -19.08
C GLU A 166 -3.54 -0.55 -20.44
N VAL A 167 -4.31 -1.51 -20.98
CA VAL A 167 -4.03 -2.15 -22.26
C VAL A 167 -4.33 -1.12 -23.33
N VAL A 168 -3.31 -0.33 -23.69
CA VAL A 168 -3.39 0.69 -24.75
C VAL A 168 -3.81 0.01 -26.05
N PRO A 169 -5.04 0.25 -26.57
CA PRO A 169 -5.52 -0.50 -27.72
C PRO A 169 -4.92 0.04 -29.02
N GLY A 170 -3.98 -0.72 -29.58
CA GLY A 170 -3.67 -0.70 -31.01
C GLY A 170 -2.59 0.28 -31.48
N THR A 171 -1.40 -0.27 -31.73
CA THR A 171 -0.69 -0.04 -33.00
C THR A 171 -0.07 -1.36 -33.45
N ASP A 172 -0.79 -2.12 -34.29
CA ASP A 172 -0.24 -3.31 -34.93
C ASP A 172 0.80 -2.90 -36.00
N ALA A 173 2.08 -3.23 -35.77
CA ALA A 173 3.16 -3.04 -36.73
C ALA A 173 4.06 -4.28 -36.73
N SER A 174 4.16 -4.96 -37.87
CA SER A 174 4.72 -6.31 -38.00
C SER A 174 6.23 -6.36 -38.24
N GLY A 175 6.90 -7.38 -37.69
CA GLY A 175 8.04 -8.02 -38.36
C GLY A 175 9.27 -8.34 -37.49
N GLY A 176 9.79 -9.57 -37.61
CA GLY A 176 11.08 -9.98 -37.02
C GLY A 176 11.10 -11.43 -36.55
N THR A 177 11.54 -12.38 -37.37
CA THR A 177 11.62 -13.82 -37.04
C THR A 177 13.06 -14.34 -37.11
N SER A 178 13.56 -14.94 -36.03
CA SER A 178 14.74 -15.85 -36.02
C SER A 178 14.99 -16.46 -34.62
N SER A 179 15.64 -17.62 -34.43
CA SER A 179 15.48 -18.94 -35.09
C SER A 179 16.40 -20.00 -34.43
N GLY A 180 15.85 -21.16 -34.02
CA GLY A 180 16.59 -22.41 -33.72
C GLY A 180 17.15 -22.58 -32.29
N GLY A 181 17.30 -23.80 -31.74
CA GLY A 181 16.81 -25.10 -32.24
C GLY A 181 17.44 -26.34 -31.55
N THR A 182 16.76 -27.50 -31.64
CA THR A 182 17.23 -28.91 -31.34
C THR A 182 17.66 -29.25 -29.90
N SER A 183 17.55 -30.49 -29.36
CA SER A 183 16.93 -31.78 -29.79
C SER A 183 16.73 -32.70 -28.56
N SER A 184 15.76 -33.63 -28.51
CA SER A 184 15.99 -35.04 -28.92
C SER A 184 14.71 -35.92 -28.98
N THR A 185 14.51 -36.57 -30.14
CA THR A 185 14.19 -37.99 -30.41
C THR A 185 13.19 -38.81 -29.55
N GLU A 186 12.06 -39.19 -30.18
CA GLU A 186 11.25 -40.45 -30.09
C GLU A 186 10.75 -40.98 -28.72
N GLY A 187 9.57 -41.60 -28.55
CA GLY A 187 8.45 -41.97 -29.45
C GLY A 187 7.67 -43.17 -28.84
N GLY A 188 6.38 -43.44 -29.06
CA GLY A 188 5.28 -42.72 -29.73
C GLY A 188 3.95 -43.52 -29.54
N GLY A 189 2.78 -42.90 -29.75
CA GLY A 189 1.47 -43.56 -29.58
C GLY A 189 0.28 -42.68 -30.03
N SER A 190 -0.67 -43.25 -30.75
CA SER A 190 -1.70 -42.49 -31.50
C SER A 190 -3.07 -42.44 -30.82
N THR A 191 -3.74 -41.28 -30.84
CA THR A 191 -5.08 -41.02 -31.45
C THR A 191 -5.64 -39.64 -31.01
N GLY A 192 -6.49 -38.99 -31.83
CA GLY A 192 -7.43 -37.95 -31.34
C GLY A 192 -7.42 -36.54 -31.99
N VAL A 193 -7.99 -36.43 -33.19
CA VAL A 193 -8.86 -35.34 -33.71
C VAL A 193 -8.73 -33.89 -33.15
N GLN A 194 -8.20 -33.00 -33.99
CA GLN A 194 -8.74 -31.67 -34.38
C GLN A 194 -9.81 -30.96 -33.50
N GLY A 195 -9.55 -29.70 -33.11
CA GLY A 195 -10.61 -28.77 -32.67
C GLY A 195 -10.11 -27.39 -32.24
N SER A 196 -10.29 -26.36 -33.07
CA SER A 196 -10.01 -24.95 -32.71
C SER A 196 -11.31 -24.14 -32.74
N THR A 197 -11.68 -23.54 -31.60
CA THR A 197 -12.66 -22.44 -31.51
C THR A 197 -12.38 -21.58 -30.28
N GLY A 198 -12.22 -20.27 -30.49
CA GLY A 198 -12.72 -19.25 -29.56
C GLY A 198 -13.70 -18.35 -30.31
N PRO A 199 -14.23 -17.27 -29.70
CA PRO A 199 -14.14 -16.90 -28.29
C PRO A 199 -15.53 -16.77 -27.59
N ASN A 200 -15.50 -16.78 -26.26
CA ASN A 200 -16.46 -16.15 -25.32
C ASN A 200 -17.89 -15.83 -25.81
N GLN A 201 -18.87 -16.63 -25.37
CA GLN A 201 -20.19 -16.11 -24.98
C GLN A 201 -20.53 -16.59 -23.56
N ALA A 202 -20.84 -15.64 -22.68
CA ALA A 202 -21.36 -15.90 -21.33
C ALA A 202 -22.40 -14.82 -20.99
N THR A 203 -23.67 -15.14 -21.23
CA THR A 203 -24.81 -14.23 -21.04
C THR A 203 -25.13 -14.07 -19.55
N PRO A 204 -25.47 -12.86 -19.05
CA PRO A 204 -25.98 -12.70 -17.69
C PRO A 204 -27.36 -13.39 -17.53
N PRO A 205 -27.70 -13.91 -16.34
CA PRO A 205 -28.97 -14.60 -16.11
C PRO A 205 -30.17 -13.65 -16.22
N SER A 206 -31.29 -14.17 -16.73
CA SER A 206 -32.54 -13.43 -16.97
C SER A 206 -33.37 -13.21 -15.71
N ILE A 207 -34.20 -12.17 -15.71
CA ILE A 207 -35.28 -11.97 -14.73
C ILE A 207 -36.61 -11.82 -15.48
N SER A 208 -37.60 -12.64 -15.11
CA SER A 208 -38.98 -12.71 -15.64
C SER A 208 -39.88 -13.15 -14.48
N ASP A 209 -41.09 -12.64 -14.23
CA ASP A 209 -41.98 -11.72 -14.97
C ASP A 209 -42.56 -10.66 -13.99
N GLY A 210 -43.26 -9.58 -14.39
CA GLY A 210 -43.56 -9.03 -15.72
C GLY A 210 -44.75 -8.04 -15.69
N ALA A 211 -44.89 -7.22 -16.76
CA ALA A 211 -46.01 -6.29 -17.06
C ALA A 211 -46.23 -5.09 -16.09
N GLN A 212 -46.78 -3.92 -16.48
CA GLN A 212 -47.40 -3.46 -17.73
C GLN A 212 -46.82 -2.11 -18.24
N ASN A 213 -47.14 -1.78 -19.51
CA ASN A 213 -46.91 -0.48 -20.18
C ASN A 213 -47.72 0.68 -19.52
N GLY A 214 -47.45 1.97 -19.77
CA GLY A 214 -46.62 2.58 -20.81
C GLY A 214 -46.34 4.09 -20.63
N PRO A 215 -46.65 4.97 -21.61
CA PRO A 215 -45.53 5.61 -22.33
C PRO A 215 -45.57 7.16 -22.41
N TYR A 216 -44.62 7.84 -21.75
CA TYR A 216 -44.17 9.19 -22.11
C TYR A 216 -42.66 9.34 -21.93
N GLY A 217 -42.02 10.06 -22.85
CA GLY A 217 -40.58 10.39 -22.81
C GLY A 217 -40.27 11.68 -22.03
N PRO A 218 -38.98 12.03 -21.88
CA PRO A 218 -38.55 13.12 -21.00
C PRO A 218 -38.62 14.52 -21.65
N ALA A 219 -39.00 15.51 -20.84
CA ALA A 219 -38.73 16.93 -21.05
C ALA A 219 -38.58 17.62 -19.68
N GLY A 220 -37.79 18.69 -19.61
CA GLY A 220 -37.50 19.43 -18.37
C GLY A 220 -38.18 20.80 -18.27
N SER A 221 -37.55 21.70 -17.52
CA SER A 221 -37.96 23.08 -17.18
C SER A 221 -38.99 23.27 -16.04
N THR A 222 -38.94 24.46 -15.43
CA THR A 222 -39.58 24.93 -14.17
C THR A 222 -39.80 26.45 -14.27
N PRO A 223 -40.36 27.15 -13.26
CA PRO A 223 -41.53 26.87 -12.40
C PRO A 223 -42.75 27.59 -13.07
N PRO A 224 -43.54 28.51 -12.46
CA PRO A 224 -44.16 28.66 -11.13
C PRO A 224 -45.66 28.21 -11.20
N VAL A 225 -46.70 28.64 -10.45
CA VAL A 225 -47.01 29.74 -9.49
C VAL A 225 -47.94 29.17 -8.40
N GLY A 226 -47.93 29.75 -7.18
CA GLY A 226 -48.92 29.47 -6.13
C GLY A 226 -49.89 30.65 -5.92
N ASN A 227 -51.18 30.37 -5.83
CA ASN A 227 -52.23 31.38 -5.63
C ASN A 227 -53.44 30.81 -4.86
N ASN A 228 -53.35 30.76 -3.52
CA ASN A 228 -54.30 31.40 -2.58
C ASN A 228 -53.78 31.32 -1.14
#